data_AF-A0A358HT13-F1
#
_entry.id   AF-A0A358HT13-F1
#
_cell.length_a   1.000
_cell.length_b   1.000
_cell.length_c   1.000
_cell.angle_alpha   90.00
_cell.angle_beta   90.00
_cell.angle_gamma   90.00
#
_symmetry.space_group_name_H-M   'P 1'
#
loop_
_entity.id
_entity.type
_entity.pdbx_description
1 polymer ?
#
loop_
_entity_poly.entity_id
_entity_poly.type
_entity_poly.pdbx_seq_one_letter_code
_entity_poly.pdbx_strand_id
1 'polypeptide(L)'
;MSGVTGGLNEPRILLDETFTLGECPNWDAANNRLYWADILNGALHALDVETGARKTWKFESELGCFGLTDQGRIIVALRKDIIFLDPQTDVRTPLARIEDGIHSRTNDGK
;
A
#
# COMPACT_ATOMS: atom_id res chain seq x y z
N MET A 1 26.19 21.41 28.51
CA MET A 1 24.97 21.24 27.69
C MET A 1 25.16 19.94 26.92
N SER A 2 24.48 18.88 27.36
CA SER A 2 24.67 17.52 26.84
C SER A 2 24.03 17.39 25.46
N GLY A 3 24.84 17.05 24.46
CA GLY A 3 24.38 16.66 23.14
C GLY A 3 23.59 15.35 23.23
N VAL A 4 22.42 15.33 22.59
CA VAL A 4 21.68 14.09 22.32
C VAL A 4 22.23 13.51 21.03
N THR A 5 23.20 12.61 21.17
CA THR A 5 23.55 11.64 20.11
C THR A 5 22.59 10.46 20.22
N GLY A 6 21.34 10.63 19.80
CA GLY A 6 20.42 9.52 19.59
C GLY A 6 20.73 8.90 18.23
N GLY A 7 21.33 7.70 18.22
CA GLY A 7 21.68 7.01 17.00
C GLY A 7 20.46 6.74 16.10
N LEU A 8 20.66 6.79 14.79
CA LEU A 8 19.67 6.54 13.74
C LEU A 8 19.08 5.11 13.71
N ASN A 9 19.23 4.30 14.78
CA ASN A 9 19.09 2.85 14.74
C ASN A 9 18.16 2.22 15.80
N GLU A 10 17.37 3.01 16.54
CA GLU A 10 16.35 2.42 17.42
C GLU A 10 15.02 2.23 16.66
N PRO A 11 14.45 1.01 16.62
CA PRO A 11 13.15 0.81 16.02
C PRO A 11 12.10 1.59 16.81
N ARG A 12 11.21 2.28 16.10
CA ARG A 12 10.10 3.04 16.68
C ARG A 12 8.80 2.57 16.04
N ILE A 13 7.73 2.59 16.82
CA ILE A 13 6.39 2.34 16.31
C ILE A 13 5.98 3.57 15.50
N LEU A 14 5.82 3.39 14.18
CA LEU A 14 5.29 4.43 13.29
C LEU A 14 3.77 4.52 13.35
N LEU A 15 3.11 3.40 13.64
CA LEU A 15 1.67 3.30 13.76
C LEU A 15 1.30 2.15 14.70
N ASP A 16 0.53 2.45 15.74
CA ASP A 16 0.02 1.47 16.70
C ASP A 16 -1.42 1.09 16.34
N GLU A 17 -1.57 0.41 15.20
CA GLU A 17 -2.86 -0.07 14.67
C GLU A 17 -2.75 -1.54 14.26
N THR A 18 -3.85 -2.28 14.40
CA THR A 18 -3.94 -3.68 13.97
C THR A 18 -4.71 -3.78 12.66
N PHE A 19 -4.13 -4.48 11.69
CA PHE A 19 -4.75 -4.82 10.41
C PHE A 19 -5.09 -6.31 10.37
N THR A 20 -6.11 -6.70 9.61
CA THR A 20 -6.50 -8.11 9.53
C THR A 20 -5.41 -8.94 8.85
N LEU A 21 -4.82 -8.43 7.77
CA LEU A 21 -3.59 -8.97 7.19
C LEU A 21 -2.77 -7.84 6.56
N GLY A 22 -2.00 -7.13 7.39
CA GLY A 22 -1.10 -6.06 6.97
C GLY A 22 0.13 -6.61 6.26
N GLU A 23 0.31 -6.28 4.97
CA GLU A 23 1.35 -6.84 4.11
C GLU A 23 1.83 -5.83 3.06
N CYS A 24 2.86 -6.22 2.29
CA CYS A 24 3.39 -5.43 1.17
C CYS A 24 3.85 -4.00 1.55
N PRO A 25 4.66 -3.78 2.61
CA PRO A 25 5.20 -2.45 2.90
C PRO A 25 6.09 -1.97 1.74
N ASN A 26 5.80 -0.78 1.21
CA ASN A 26 6.55 -0.19 0.09
C ASN A 26 6.80 1.30 0.33
N TRP A 27 8.04 1.75 0.12
CA TRP A 27 8.48 3.11 0.41
C TRP A 27 8.52 3.97 -0.86
N ASP A 28 7.75 5.06 -0.84
CA ASP A 28 7.82 6.14 -1.82
C ASP A 28 8.71 7.26 -1.29
N ALA A 29 10.00 7.21 -1.67
CA ALA A 29 10.98 8.20 -1.24
C ALA A 29 10.70 9.60 -1.81
N ALA A 30 10.08 9.72 -2.97
CA ALA A 30 9.82 11.00 -3.61
C ALA A 30 8.74 11.80 -2.87
N ASN A 31 7.78 11.10 -2.28
CA ASN A 31 6.65 11.72 -1.57
C ASN A 31 6.67 11.50 -0.05
N ASN A 32 7.75 10.93 0.50
CA ASN A 32 7.93 10.63 1.93
C ASN A 32 6.79 9.76 2.51
N ARG A 33 6.36 8.73 1.75
CA ARG A 33 5.18 7.92 2.09
C ARG A 33 5.46 6.43 2.16
N LEU A 34 5.01 5.81 3.25
CA LEU A 34 4.95 4.36 3.39
C LEU A 34 3.57 3.88 2.95
N TYR A 35 3.53 2.92 2.04
CA TYR A 35 2.32 2.23 1.59
C TYR A 35 2.28 0.79 2.09
N TRP A 36 1.09 0.24 2.33
CA TRP A 36 0.89 -1.18 2.63
C TRP A 36 -0.54 -1.62 2.35
N ALA A 37 -0.73 -2.92 2.16
CA ALA A 37 -2.04 -3.52 1.99
C ALA A 37 -2.59 -4.04 3.32
N ASP A 38 -3.90 -3.95 3.53
CA ASP A 38 -4.64 -4.86 4.41
C ASP A 38 -5.43 -5.81 3.51
N ILE A 39 -4.82 -6.97 3.21
CA ILE A 39 -5.19 -7.84 2.10
C ILE A 39 -6.64 -8.31 2.24
N LEU A 40 -6.98 -8.85 3.41
CA LEU A 40 -8.29 -9.46 3.65
C LEU A 40 -9.42 -8.43 3.74
N ASN A 41 -9.09 -7.18 4.09
CA ASN A 41 -10.05 -6.06 4.11
C ASN A 41 -10.08 -5.26 2.80
N GLY A 42 -9.35 -5.68 1.76
CA GLY A 42 -9.33 -5.00 0.48
C GLY A 42 -8.94 -3.53 0.61
N ALA A 43 -7.86 -3.23 1.33
CA ALA A 43 -7.45 -1.85 1.58
C ALA A 43 -5.98 -1.60 1.22
N LEU A 44 -5.72 -0.43 0.63
CA LEU A 44 -4.40 0.15 0.50
C LEU A 44 -4.30 1.32 1.47
N HIS A 45 -3.24 1.37 2.26
CA HIS A 45 -2.96 2.43 3.22
C HIS A 45 -1.72 3.20 2.79
N ALA A 46 -1.69 4.49 3.12
CA ALA A 46 -0.52 5.35 3.01
C ALA A 46 -0.34 6.18 4.29
N LEU A 47 0.92 6.32 4.70
CA LEU A 47 1.37 7.15 5.81
C LEU A 47 2.46 8.11 5.34
N ASP A 48 2.24 9.40 5.50
CA ASP A 48 3.34 10.37 5.49
C ASP A 48 4.08 10.26 6.82
N VAL A 49 5.36 9.87 6.80
CA VAL A 49 6.11 9.52 8.02
C VAL A 49 6.58 10.74 8.82
N GLU A 50 6.60 11.92 8.21
CA GLU A 50 6.98 13.17 8.89
C GLU A 50 5.78 13.83 9.55
N THR A 51 4.65 13.90 8.83
CA THR A 51 3.45 14.62 9.29
C THR A 51 2.43 13.71 9.98
N GLY A 52 2.53 12.39 9.81
CA GLY A 52 1.53 11.43 10.27
C GLY A 52 0.27 11.36 9.39
N ALA A 53 0.21 12.12 8.28
CA ALA A 53 -0.98 12.18 7.45
C ALA A 53 -1.33 10.81 6.83
N ARG A 54 -2.60 10.40 7.00
CA ARG A 54 -3.13 9.09 6.62
C ARG A 54 -3.97 9.19 5.34
N LYS A 55 -3.87 8.18 4.48
CA LYS A 55 -4.86 7.94 3.41
C LYS A 55 -5.14 6.45 3.28
N THR A 56 -6.39 6.10 3.01
CA THR A 56 -6.81 4.71 2.80
C THR A 56 -7.71 4.65 1.57
N TRP A 57 -7.42 3.71 0.68
CA TRP A 57 -8.27 3.36 -0.46
C TRP A 57 -8.89 1.99 -0.21
N LYS A 58 -10.21 1.89 -0.32
CA LYS A 58 -10.97 0.64 -0.16
C LYS A 58 -11.37 0.08 -1.51
N PHE A 59 -11.38 -1.24 -1.60
CA PHE A 59 -11.74 -2.02 -2.77
C PHE A 59 -12.82 -3.05 -2.40
N GLU A 60 -13.56 -3.51 -3.40
CA GLU A 60 -14.68 -4.44 -3.22
C GLU A 60 -14.23 -5.92 -3.06
N SER A 61 -12.93 -6.18 -3.19
CA SER A 61 -12.33 -7.51 -3.02
C SER A 61 -10.94 -7.41 -2.42
N GLU A 62 -10.37 -8.57 -2.08
CA GLU A 62 -9.04 -8.66 -1.50
C GLU A 62 -7.99 -8.00 -2.42
N LEU A 63 -7.11 -7.21 -1.81
CA LEU A 63 -5.98 -6.58 -2.48
C LEU A 63 -4.77 -7.48 -2.24
N GLY A 64 -4.40 -8.31 -3.22
CA GLY A 64 -3.31 -9.28 -3.07
C GLY A 64 -1.93 -8.63 -2.99
N CYS A 65 -1.67 -7.66 -3.88
CA CYS A 65 -0.45 -6.84 -3.86
C CYS A 65 -0.63 -5.54 -4.66
N PHE A 66 0.37 -4.66 -4.61
CA PHE A 66 0.40 -3.43 -5.38
C PHE A 66 1.84 -3.06 -5.78
N GLY A 67 1.98 -2.20 -6.79
CA GLY A 67 3.26 -1.65 -7.24
C GLY A 67 3.17 -0.15 -7.47
N LEU A 68 4.16 0.60 -6.99
CA LEU A 68 4.32 2.01 -7.29
C LEU A 68 4.88 2.18 -8.70
N THR A 69 4.42 3.20 -9.43
CA THR A 69 4.91 3.53 -10.77
C THR A 69 5.72 4.83 -10.75
N ASP A 70 6.61 5.00 -11.73
CA ASP A 70 7.35 6.23 -11.98
C ASP A 70 6.45 7.41 -12.41
N GLN A 71 5.22 7.13 -12.85
CA GLN A 71 4.23 8.13 -13.24
C GLN A 71 3.29 8.56 -12.10
N GLY A 72 3.59 8.17 -10.85
CA GLY A 72 2.80 8.56 -9.68
C GLY A 72 1.43 7.86 -9.56
N ARG A 73 1.16 6.86 -10.42
CA ARG A 73 0.03 5.93 -10.27
C ARG A 73 0.46 4.69 -9.48
N ILE A 74 -0.52 3.92 -9.03
CA ILE A 74 -0.32 2.66 -8.33
C ILE A 74 -0.99 1.56 -9.13
N ILE A 75 -0.28 0.49 -9.46
CA ILE A 75 -0.88 -0.73 -9.98
C ILE A 75 -1.39 -1.52 -8.78
N VAL A 76 -2.66 -1.90 -8.79
CA VAL A 76 -3.29 -2.65 -7.71
C VAL A 76 -3.81 -3.98 -8.27
N ALA A 77 -3.40 -5.08 -7.66
CA ALA A 77 -3.78 -6.43 -8.05
C ALA A 77 -4.85 -6.96 -7.08
N LEU A 78 -6.11 -6.77 -7.45
CA LEU A 78 -7.27 -7.29 -6.74
C LEU A 78 -7.47 -8.77 -7.04
N ARG A 79 -8.44 -9.40 -6.36
CA ARG A 79 -8.74 -10.83 -6.53
C ARG A 79 -8.92 -11.25 -7.99
N LYS A 80 -9.63 -10.43 -8.78
CA LYS A 80 -9.97 -10.73 -10.19
C LYS A 80 -9.59 -9.65 -11.18
N ASP A 81 -9.06 -8.52 -10.72
CA ASP A 81 -8.75 -7.38 -11.58
C ASP A 81 -7.38 -6.81 -11.24
N ILE A 82 -6.70 -6.33 -12.28
CA ILE A 82 -5.52 -5.47 -12.14
C ILE A 82 -5.95 -4.10 -12.63
N ILE A 83 -5.72 -3.08 -11.82
CA ILE A 83 -6.13 -1.70 -12.10
C ILE A 83 -4.98 -0.73 -11.88
N PHE A 84 -5.04 0.42 -12.52
CA PHE A 84 -4.36 1.62 -12.05
C PHE A 84 -5.25 2.37 -11.05
N LEU A 85 -4.63 2.88 -10.00
CA LEU A 85 -5.16 3.88 -9.09
C LEU A 85 -4.31 5.16 -9.21
N ASP A 86 -4.96 6.29 -9.43
CA ASP A 86 -4.35 7.60 -9.23
C ASP A 86 -4.57 8.02 -7.75
N PRO A 87 -3.51 8.09 -6.93
CA PRO A 87 -3.65 8.41 -5.52
C PRO A 87 -4.04 9.88 -5.26
N GLN A 88 -3.92 10.79 -6.23
CA GLN A 88 -4.32 12.18 -6.09
C GLN A 88 -5.81 12.38 -6.38
N THR A 89 -6.30 11.74 -7.44
CA THR A 89 -7.69 11.94 -7.94
C THR A 89 -8.66 10.82 -7.54
N ASP A 90 -8.15 9.69 -7.02
CA ASP A 90 -8.90 8.44 -6.78
C ASP A 90 -9.52 7.84 -8.06
N VAL A 91 -9.05 8.27 -9.24
CA VAL A 91 -9.43 7.66 -10.51
C VAL A 91 -8.87 6.24 -10.59
N ARG A 92 -9.73 5.31 -10.98
CA ARG A 92 -9.41 3.88 -11.12
C ARG A 92 -9.62 3.45 -12.56
N THR A 93 -8.62 2.84 -13.17
CA THR A 93 -8.66 2.42 -14.57
C THR A 93 -8.33 0.94 -14.69
N PRO A 94 -9.19 0.12 -15.32
CA PRO A 94 -8.88 -1.28 -15.58
C PRO A 94 -7.61 -1.44 -16.42
N LEU A 95 -6.75 -2.38 -16.05
CA LEU A 95 -5.56 -2.77 -16.80
C LEU A 95 -5.69 -4.19 -17.36
N ALA A 96 -6.14 -5.13 -16.53
CA ALA A 96 -6.36 -6.52 -16.94
C ALA A 96 -7.39 -7.20 -16.03
N ARG A 97 -7.96 -8.31 -16.51
CA ARG A 97 -8.83 -9.20 -15.74
C ARG A 97 -8.19 -10.57 -15.62
N ILE A 98 -8.30 -11.17 -14.44
CA ILE A 98 -7.85 -12.54 -14.17
C ILE A 98 -8.98 -13.49 -14.52
N GLU A 99 -8.66 -14.56 -15.25
CA GLU A 99 -9.64 -15.52 -15.74
C GLU A 99 -10.49 -16.14 -14.60
N ASP A 100 -11.75 -16.41 -14.94
CA ASP A 100 -12.68 -17.12 -14.09
C ASP A 100 -12.43 -18.65 -14.18
N GLY A 101 -12.95 -19.42 -13.22
CA GLY A 101 -12.82 -20.90 -13.22
C GLY A 101 -11.52 -21.44 -12.62
N ILE A 102 -10.55 -20.59 -12.30
CA ILE A 102 -9.36 -20.97 -11.53
C ILE A 102 -9.57 -20.57 -10.07
N HIS A 103 -9.41 -21.55 -9.15
CA HIS A 103 -9.42 -21.32 -7.70
C HIS A 103 -8.09 -20.70 -7.22
N SER A 104 -7.71 -19.58 -7.82
CA SER A 104 -6.55 -18.78 -7.44
C SER A 104 -6.96 -17.33 -7.15
N ARG A 105 -6.08 -16.62 -6.47
CA ARG A 105 -6.14 -15.16 -6.27
C ARG A 105 -4.75 -14.58 -6.50
N THR A 106 -4.68 -13.27 -6.71
CA THR A 106 -3.41 -12.56 -6.61
C THR A 106 -2.80 -12.78 -5.23
N ASN A 107 -1.50 -13.08 -5.23
CA ASN A 107 -0.67 -13.22 -4.05
C ASN A 107 0.37 -12.11 -4.04
N ASP A 108 1.39 -12.27 -3.19
CA ASP A 108 2.51 -11.36 -3.10
C ASP A 108 3.13 -11.08 -4.48
N GLY A 109 3.17 -9.80 -4.84
CA GLY A 109 3.96 -9.28 -5.96
C GLY A 109 5.30 -8.80 -5.41
N LYS A 110 6.41 -9.31 -5.96
CA LYS A 110 7.77 -8.82 -5.70
C LYS A 110 8.41 -8.42 -7.02
#